data_AF-A0A1J5F7R0-F1
#
_entry.id   AF-A0A1J5F7R0-F1
#
_cell.length_a   1.000
_cell.length_b   1.000
_cell.length_c   1.000
_cell.angle_alpha   90.00
_cell.angle_beta   90.00
_cell.angle_gamma   90.00
#
_symmetry.space_group_name_H-M   'P 1'
#
loop_
_entity.id
_entity.type
_entity.pdbx_description
1 polymer ?
#
loop_
_entity_poly.entity_id
_entity_poly.type
_entity_poly.pdbx_seq_one_letter_code
_entity_poly.pdbx_strand_id
1 'polypeptide(L)' 'MDTNLVVEGLKFMALGMGTVFAFLIILIAVMYAMSAIIHKFFPEPQPNMETNQAGTQDNKKIIAAISAAITHHRKG' A
#
# COMPACT_ATOMS: atom_id res chain seq x y z
N MET A 1 16.17 53.76 11.87
CA MET A 1 17.07 52.78 12.52
C MET A 1 16.34 51.46 12.82
N ASP A 2 15.06 51.34 12.44
CA ASP A 2 14.15 50.24 12.85
C ASP A 2 14.09 49.08 11.85
N THR A 3 14.48 49.32 10.60
CA THR A 3 14.48 48.29 9.54
C THR A 3 15.39 47.12 9.89
N ASN A 4 16.45 47.34 10.66
CA ASN A 4 17.39 46.30 11.07
C ASN A 4 16.71 45.28 12.02
N LEU A 5 15.94 45.77 13.00
CA LEU A 5 15.21 44.91 13.96
C LEU A 5 14.13 44.07 13.29
N VAL A 6 13.41 44.64 12.31
CA VAL A 6 12.39 43.90 11.56
C VAL A 6 13.04 42.80 10.71
N VAL A 7 14.15 43.10 10.03
CA VAL A 7 14.90 42.11 9.24
C VAL A 7 15.49 41.02 10.12
N GLU A 8 15.97 41.37 11.32
CA GLU A 8 16.51 40.44 12.29
C GLU A 8 15.43 39.54 12.90
N GLY A 9 14.25 40.10 13.22
CA GLY A 9 13.08 39.32 13.61
C GLY A 9 12.63 38.33 12.53
N LEU A 10 12.66 38.75 11.25
CA LEU A 10 12.32 37.88 10.13
C LEU A 10 13.33 36.72 9.97
N LYS A 11 14.62 36.98 10.22
CA LYS A 11 15.66 35.94 10.25
C LYS A 11 15.39 34.91 11.35
N PHE A 12 15.04 35.37 12.56
CA PHE A 12 14.72 34.45 13.65
C PHE A 12 13.43 33.65 13.40
N MET A 13 12.42 34.26 12.77
CA MET A 13 11.22 33.53 12.35
C MET A 13 11.55 32.45 11.33
N ALA A 14 12.34 32.77 10.30
CA ALA A 14 12.77 31.81 9.30
C ALA A 14 13.61 30.68 9.91
N LEU A 15 14.51 30.99 10.85
CA LEU A 15 15.29 29.99 11.58
C LEU A 15 14.39 29.10 12.44
N GLY A 16 13.48 29.67 13.24
CA GLY A 16 12.59 28.91 14.11
C GLY A 16 11.61 28.03 13.33
N MET A 17 11.02 28.55 12.26
CA MET A 17 10.13 27.76 11.39
C MET A 17 10.91 26.68 10.64
N GLY A 18 12.13 26.99 10.18
CA GLY A 18 12.99 26.03 9.48
C GLY A 18 13.45 24.88 10.37
N THR A 19 13.80 25.15 11.63
CA THR A 19 14.23 24.09 12.57
C THR A 19 13.09 23.17 12.92
N VAL A 20 11.89 23.70 13.18
CA VAL A 20 10.68 22.90 13.43
C VAL A 20 10.34 22.07 12.21
N PHE A 21 10.36 22.66 11.01
CA PHE A 21 10.10 21.93 9.78
C PHE A 21 11.10 20.79 9.54
N ALA A 22 12.40 21.04 9.73
CA ALA A 22 13.44 20.02 9.65
C ALA A 22 13.22 18.90 10.68
N PHE A 23 12.84 19.25 11.91
CA PHE A 23 12.53 18.28 12.95
C PHE A 23 11.35 17.38 12.57
N LEU A 24 10.27 17.96 12.02
CA LEU A 24 9.12 17.19 11.53
C LEU A 24 9.50 16.25 10.38
N ILE A 25 10.33 16.70 9.43
CA ILE A 25 10.85 15.83 8.36
C ILE A 25 11.61 14.64 8.95
N ILE A 26 12.48 14.89 9.94
CA ILE A 26 13.23 13.81 10.60
C ILE A 26 12.28 12.84 11.29
N LEU A 27 11.26 13.33 12.01
CA LEU A 27 10.25 12.45 12.63
C LEU A 27 9.52 11.59 11.60
N ILE A 28 9.11 12.17 10.47
CA ILE A 28 8.47 11.43 9.38
C ILE A 28 9.42 10.37 8.82
N ALA A 29 10.69 10.70 8.58
CA ALA A 29 11.70 9.76 8.10
C ALA A 29 11.92 8.59 9.06
N VAL A 30 11.94 8.87 10.37
CA VAL A 30 12.01 7.82 11.42
C VAL A 30 10.77 6.94 11.37
N MET A 31 9.59 7.51 11.19
CA MET A 31 8.35 6.74 11.07
C MET A 31 8.36 5.82 9.84
N TYR A 32 8.88 6.30 8.70
CA TYR A 32 9.10 5.47 7.52
C TYR A 32 10.11 4.35 7.77
N ALA A 33 11.21 4.65 8.48
CA ALA A 33 12.20 3.65 8.83
C ALA A 33 11.60 2.55 9.73
N MET A 34 10.83 2.94 10.74
CA MET A 34 10.08 1.98 11.58
C MET A 34 9.13 1.13 10.74
N SER A 35 8.35 1.75 9.84
CA SER A 35 7.44 1.02 8.95
C SER A 35 8.19 0.00 8.07
N ALA A 36 9.32 0.39 7.50
CA ALA A 36 10.14 -0.50 6.66
C ALA A 36 10.77 -1.65 7.46
N ILE A 37 11.24 -1.37 8.69
CA ILE A 37 11.76 -2.40 9.60
C ILE A 37 10.65 -3.39 9.94
N ILE A 38 9.46 -2.91 10.32
CA ILE A 38 8.33 -3.77 10.67
C ILE A 38 7.95 -4.66 9.49
N HIS A 39 7.76 -4.11 8.28
CA HIS A 39 7.41 -4.92 7.10
C HIS A 39 8.48 -5.95 6.73
N LYS A 40 9.76 -5.66 6.99
CA LYS A 40 10.88 -6.56 6.67
C LYS A 40 11.07 -7.67 7.70
N PHE A 41 10.96 -7.36 8.99
CA PHE A 41 11.22 -8.30 10.08
C PHE A 41 9.97 -9.02 10.58
N PHE A 42 8.80 -8.40 10.44
CA PHE A 42 7.48 -8.98 10.68
C PHE A 42 6.63 -8.85 9.42
N PRO A 43 6.96 -9.60 8.35
CA PRO A 43 6.07 -9.68 7.21
C PRO A 43 4.74 -10.23 7.72
N GLU A 44 3.69 -9.42 7.66
CA GLU A 44 2.36 -9.94 7.87
C GLU A 44 2.12 -11.04 6.83
N PRO A 45 1.57 -12.20 7.22
CA PRO A 45 1.13 -13.20 6.26
C PRO A 45 0.07 -12.50 5.42
N GLN A 46 0.45 -12.02 4.24
CA GLN A 46 -0.54 -11.61 3.27
C GLN A 46 -1.41 -12.86 3.06
N PRO A 47 -2.74 -12.78 3.23
CA PRO A 47 -3.59 -13.87 2.81
C PRO A 47 -3.21 -14.09 1.36
N ASN A 48 -2.69 -15.28 1.05
CA ASN A 48 -2.40 -15.64 -0.32
C ASN A 48 -3.70 -15.36 -1.07
N MET A 49 -3.73 -14.27 -1.83
CA MET A 49 -4.61 -14.18 -2.96
C MET A 49 -4.01 -15.16 -3.95
N GLU A 50 -4.12 -16.46 -3.64
CA GLU A 50 -4.36 -17.45 -4.67
C GLU A 50 -5.52 -16.85 -5.44
N THR A 51 -5.18 -16.22 -6.56
CA THR A 51 -6.16 -15.84 -7.56
C THR A 51 -7.00 -17.07 -7.73
N ASN A 52 -8.23 -16.99 -7.22
CA ASN A 52 -9.16 -18.09 -7.15
C ASN A 52 -9.32 -18.63 -8.58
N GLN A 53 -8.53 -19.65 -8.93
CA GLN A 53 -8.76 -20.45 -10.12
C GLN A 53 -10.07 -21.25 -9.99
N ALA A 54 -10.79 -21.09 -8.86
CA ALA A 54 -12.16 -21.52 -8.65
C ALA A 54 -13.03 -21.22 -9.86
N GLY A 55 -12.92 -20.02 -10.48
CA GLY A 55 -13.70 -19.69 -11.67
C GLY A 55 -13.40 -20.60 -12.87
N THR A 56 -12.13 -20.86 -13.17
CA THR A 56 -11.74 -21.69 -14.33
C THR A 56 -12.05 -23.17 -14.12
N GLN A 57 -11.89 -23.67 -12.89
CA GLN A 57 -12.22 -25.06 -12.54
C GLN A 57 -13.74 -25.29 -12.59
N ASP A 58 -14.56 -24.36 -12.11
CA ASP A 58 -16.02 -24.49 -12.15
C ASP A 58 -16.54 -24.47 -13.59
N ASN A 59 -16.02 -23.55 -14.42
CA ASN A 59 -16.38 -23.50 -15.84
C ASN A 59 -16.03 -24.81 -16.56
N LYS A 60 -14.86 -25.40 -16.31
CA LYS A 60 -14.48 -26.70 -16.89
C LYS A 60 -15.43 -27.82 -16.44
N LYS A 61 -15.86 -27.80 -15.19
CA LYS A 61 -16.79 -28.79 -14.61
C LYS A 61 -18.20 -28.65 -15.19
N ILE A 62 -18.68 -27.41 -15.39
CA ILE A 62 -19.96 -27.11 -16.04
C ILE A 62 -19.94 -27.56 -17.51
N ILE A 63 -18.88 -27.24 -18.25
CA ILE A 63 -18.73 -27.65 -19.66
C ILE A 63 -18.69 -29.18 -19.79
N ALA A 64 -18.00 -29.87 -18.87
CA ALA A 64 -17.97 -31.33 -18.84
C ALA A 64 -19.35 -31.94 -18.56
N ALA A 65 -20.12 -31.37 -17.63
CA ALA A 65 -21.47 -31.82 -17.32
C ALA A 65 -22.44 -31.63 -18.51
N ILE A 66 -22.36 -30.49 -19.20
CA ILE A 66 -23.17 -30.20 -20.40
C ILE A 66 -22.82 -31.18 -21.53
N SER A 67 -21.53 -31.42 -21.79
CA SER A 67 -21.08 -32.37 -22.82
C SER A 67 -21.53 -33.81 -22.53
N ALA A 68 -21.47 -34.23 -21.26
CA ALA A 68 -21.96 -35.54 -20.83
C ALA A 68 -23.48 -35.66 -21.04
N ALA A 69 -24.26 -34.63 -20.68
CA ALA A 69 -25.71 -34.61 -20.87
C ALA A 69 -26.10 -34.70 -22.36
N ILE A 70 -25.44 -33.93 -23.24
CA ILE A 70 -25.69 -33.97 -24.69
C ILE A 70 -25.33 -35.34 -25.27
N THR A 71 -24.20 -35.91 -24.86
CA THR A 71 -23.77 -37.23 -25.32
C THR A 71 -24.72 -38.32 -24.86
N HIS A 72 -25.23 -38.23 -23.64
CA HIS A 72 -26.19 -39.17 -23.08
C HIS A 72 -27.56 -39.07 -23.79
N HIS A 73 -28.02 -37.86 -24.12
CA HIS A 73 -29.25 -37.68 -24.88
C HIS A 73 -29.13 -38.24 -26.31
N ARG A 74 -27.95 -38.09 -26.96
CA ARG A 74 -27.78 -38.54 -28.35
C ARG A 74 -27.50 -40.05 -28.50
N LYS A 75 -27.20 -40.74 -27.40
CA LYS A 75 -27.02 -42.20 -27.34
C LYS A 75 -28.26 -42.94 -26.83
N GLY A 76 -29.31 -42.22 -26.47
CA GLY A 76 -30.66 -42.75 -26.19
C GLY A 76 -31.58 -42.60 -27.38
#